data_AF-A0A6D2I3Q8-F1
#
_entry.id   AF-A0A6D2I3Q8-F1
#
_cell.length_a   1.000
_cell.length_b   1.000
_cell.length_c   1.000
_cell.angle_alpha   90.00
_cell.angle_beta   90.00
_cell.angle_gamma   90.00
#
_symmetry.space_group_name_H-M   'P 1'
#
loop_
_entity.id
_entity.type
_entity.pdbx_description
1 polymer ?
#
loop_
_entity_poly.entity_id
_entity_poly.type
_entity_poly.pdbx_seq_one_letter_code
_entity_poly.pdbx_strand_id
1 'polypeptide(L)'
;MDNPDSLFAKVFKGRYFRNSTPLDPIRSYSPSYGWQSIVSARPLVCKGLIKRVGSGSSISVWYDPWISDSCPRPAICKGINYYPHLTVNQLINSQTSTWNRPLLQQFFESEEITRITGITVATGYKPDTWGWFYTTTGRYTVKSGYTVLQELSDEGTLPVFGPDTRRLQAQSWKVKCTTKLQHFLWQIITGCLSVGARLCSRGMRVDPLCVRCGMGDETINHMLFECPPARQAWALSPIPTPPQFFPTGALYSNMAHLFWNLPDNDDMLMYPWLLWFIWKARNYKVFSNDDQNPQEVMESAITESRAWVAAQTVADGVSNSISINSGHVPPGEWCQIDGAWKVTDSRAGLGWYNFDPDSGSVLMGSSNLRRGLSPLQTELEALVWAMQSMLVHNKRRMNFQTDSAQLVKMVSKPAEWPAFAILLEEVEHCRGMFQAFSLTYIPRTKNTRADKLARSARAQPHDVYYINSVPPIPLPGPV
;
A
#
# COMPACT_ATOMS: atom_id res chain seq x y z
N MET A 1 12.39 -4.42 8.12
CA MET A 1 11.91 -5.23 9.26
C MET A 1 11.24 -6.50 8.76
N ASP A 2 10.44 -6.43 7.69
CA ASP A 2 9.71 -7.57 7.11
C ASP A 2 10.59 -8.67 6.49
N ASN A 3 11.74 -8.32 5.91
CA ASN A 3 12.64 -9.27 5.23
C ASN A 3 14.08 -9.16 5.76
N PRO A 4 14.32 -9.51 7.05
CA PRO A 4 15.61 -9.34 7.69
C PRO A 4 16.70 -10.22 7.07
N ASP A 5 16.30 -11.32 6.42
CA ASP A 5 17.23 -12.29 5.84
C ASP A 5 17.63 -12.02 4.38
N SER A 6 17.05 -11.00 3.76
CA SER A 6 17.44 -10.58 2.42
C SER A 6 18.91 -10.16 2.37
N LEU A 7 19.58 -10.38 1.23
CA LEU A 7 20.98 -9.98 1.04
C LEU A 7 21.18 -8.49 1.37
N PHE A 8 20.26 -7.64 0.89
CA PHE A 8 20.24 -6.21 1.19
C PHE A 8 20.23 -5.93 2.70
N ALA A 9 19.31 -6.57 3.45
CA ALA A 9 19.21 -6.38 4.90
C ALA A 9 20.45 -6.88 5.64
N LYS A 10 21.00 -8.05 5.26
CA LYS A 10 22.21 -8.62 5.89
C LYS A 10 23.44 -7.73 5.68
N VAL A 11 23.64 -7.22 4.46
CA VAL A 11 24.76 -6.31 4.14
C VAL A 11 24.66 -5.00 4.92
N PHE A 12 23.49 -4.36 4.93
CA PHE A 12 23.29 -3.11 5.65
C PHE A 12 23.37 -3.30 7.17
N LYS A 13 22.83 -4.41 7.71
CA LYS A 13 22.96 -4.76 9.13
C LYS A 13 24.42 -4.91 9.52
N GLY A 14 25.20 -5.68 8.76
CA GLY A 14 26.62 -5.92 9.03
C GLY A 14 27.46 -4.65 9.02
N ARG A 15 27.14 -3.69 8.13
CA ARG A 15 27.88 -2.45 7.95
C ARG A 15 27.45 -1.30 8.86
N TYR A 16 26.15 -1.14 9.10
CA TYR A 16 25.60 0.07 9.73
C TYR A 16 24.92 -0.18 11.07
N PHE A 17 24.28 -1.33 11.29
CA PHE A 17 23.43 -1.56 12.47
C PHE A 17 23.58 -2.97 13.05
N ARG A 18 24.81 -3.42 13.33
CA ARG A 18 25.10 -4.82 13.68
C ARG A 18 24.31 -5.30 14.91
N ASN A 19 24.25 -4.47 15.95
CA ASN A 19 23.62 -4.76 17.24
C ASN A 19 22.41 -3.86 17.52
N SER A 20 21.82 -3.29 16.48
CA SER A 20 20.73 -2.33 16.58
C SER A 20 19.73 -2.54 15.44
N THR A 21 18.71 -1.70 15.39
CA THR A 21 17.70 -1.67 14.33
C THR A 21 17.97 -0.48 13.41
N PRO A 22 17.52 -0.52 12.14
CA PRO A 22 17.62 0.63 11.24
C PRO A 22 16.80 1.85 11.71
N LEU A 23 15.94 1.70 12.72
CA LEU A 23 15.16 2.77 13.32
C LEU A 23 15.91 3.50 14.42
N ASP A 24 16.97 2.91 14.97
CA ASP A 24 17.75 3.53 16.03
C ASP A 24 18.55 4.72 15.49
N PRO A 25 18.82 5.74 16.32
CA PRO A 25 19.65 6.89 15.97
C PRO A 25 21.13 6.50 15.82
N ILE A 26 21.46 5.89 14.69
CA ILE A 26 22.81 5.38 14.40
C ILE A 26 23.68 6.47 13.77
N ARG A 27 24.90 6.65 14.31
CA ARG A 27 25.94 7.47 13.70
C ARG A 27 26.85 6.61 12.83
N SER A 28 27.21 7.08 11.64
CA SER A 28 28.10 6.38 10.71
C SER A 28 29.16 7.34 10.18
N TYR A 29 30.44 6.95 10.24
CA TYR A 29 31.58 7.82 9.93
C TYR A 29 31.94 7.93 8.44
N SER A 30 31.26 7.19 7.56
CA SER A 30 31.35 7.31 6.09
C SER A 30 30.15 6.60 5.45
N PRO A 31 28.94 7.17 5.57
CA PRO A 31 27.73 6.53 5.11
C PRO A 31 27.66 6.51 3.58
N SER A 32 27.33 5.36 2.98
CA SER A 32 26.99 5.33 1.56
C SER A 32 25.74 6.15 1.28
N TYR A 33 25.58 6.63 0.05
CA TYR A 33 24.39 7.39 -0.36
C TYR A 33 23.09 6.67 -0.01
N GLY A 34 23.02 5.35 -0.27
CA GLY A 34 21.84 4.54 0.10
C GLY A 34 21.55 4.53 1.60
N TRP A 35 22.56 4.53 2.48
CA TRP A 35 22.34 4.63 3.92
C TRP A 35 21.89 6.03 4.34
N GLN A 36 22.49 7.08 3.75
CA GLN A 36 22.03 8.45 3.98
C GLN A 36 20.56 8.63 3.59
N SER A 37 20.13 8.04 2.47
CA SER A 37 18.71 8.06 2.04
C SER A 37 17.80 7.32 3.05
N ILE A 38 18.21 6.17 3.56
CA ILE A 38 17.44 5.43 4.59
C ILE A 38 17.33 6.26 5.88
N VAL A 39 18.43 6.85 6.34
CA VAL A 39 18.44 7.70 7.54
C VAL A 39 17.58 8.95 7.34
N SER A 40 17.58 9.54 6.14
CA SER A 40 16.74 10.69 5.79
C SER A 40 15.24 10.33 5.77
N ALA A 41 14.87 9.14 5.30
CA ALA A 41 13.49 8.66 5.30
C ALA A 41 12.99 8.17 6.67
N ARG A 42 13.91 7.83 7.59
CA ARG A 42 13.58 7.24 8.90
C ARG A 42 12.55 8.04 9.72
N PRO A 43 12.67 9.38 9.90
CA PRO A 43 11.69 10.14 10.68
C PRO A 43 10.26 10.04 10.13
N LEU A 44 10.12 10.06 8.80
CA LEU A 44 8.82 9.87 8.13
C LEU A 44 8.26 8.47 8.42
N VAL A 45 9.09 7.43 8.31
CA VAL A 45 8.65 6.06 8.61
C VAL A 45 8.26 5.94 10.09
N CYS A 46 9.05 6.46 11.02
CA CYS A 46 8.72 6.41 12.45
C CYS A 46 7.35 7.03 12.78
N LYS A 47 6.91 8.07 12.07
CA LYS A 47 5.59 8.70 12.26
C LYS A 47 4.41 7.76 11.92
N GLY A 48 4.61 6.79 11.03
CA GLY A 48 3.55 5.83 10.64
C GLY A 48 3.72 4.43 11.19
N LEU A 49 4.77 4.16 11.95
CA LEU A 49 4.98 2.88 12.60
C LEU A 49 4.11 2.75 13.85
N ILE A 50 3.52 1.57 14.02
CA ILE A 50 2.76 1.20 15.21
C ILE A 50 3.26 -0.17 15.72
N LYS A 51 3.45 -0.31 17.04
CA LYS A 51 3.70 -1.60 17.67
C LYS A 51 2.39 -2.38 17.79
N ARG A 52 2.34 -3.57 17.22
CA ARG A 52 1.23 -4.52 17.32
C ARG A 52 1.48 -5.44 18.50
N VAL A 53 0.52 -5.44 19.43
CA VAL A 53 0.58 -6.22 20.67
C VAL A 53 0.48 -7.71 20.34
N GLY A 54 1.52 -8.48 20.64
CA GLY A 54 1.48 -9.94 20.70
C GLY A 54 1.40 -10.35 22.16
N SER A 55 2.57 -10.54 22.78
CA SER A 55 2.71 -10.78 24.23
C SER A 55 2.64 -9.50 25.05
N GLY A 56 2.96 -8.35 24.46
CA GLY A 56 3.07 -7.05 25.12
C GLY A 56 4.34 -6.88 25.97
N SER A 57 5.25 -7.86 25.95
CA SER A 57 6.45 -7.88 26.81
C SER A 57 7.53 -6.90 26.36
N SER A 58 7.56 -6.54 25.07
CA SER A 58 8.54 -5.61 24.48
C SER A 58 7.96 -4.24 24.16
N ILE A 59 6.73 -3.95 24.64
CA ILE A 59 6.02 -2.70 24.42
C ILE A 59 5.95 -1.94 25.74
N SER A 60 6.62 -0.79 25.80
CA SER A 60 6.42 0.20 26.85
C SER A 60 5.07 0.89 26.65
N VAL A 61 4.26 0.90 27.71
CA VAL A 61 2.95 1.55 27.70
C VAL A 61 3.07 3.04 27.35
N TRP A 62 4.13 3.69 27.83
CA TRP A 62 4.27 5.15 27.85
C TRP A 62 5.18 5.73 26.77
N TYR A 63 6.00 4.91 26.13
CA TYR A 63 7.02 5.38 25.17
C TYR A 63 6.85 4.82 23.76
N ASP A 64 6.22 3.65 23.61
CA ASP A 64 6.04 3.04 22.29
C ASP A 64 4.71 3.44 21.65
N PRO A 65 4.64 3.59 20.32
CA PRO A 65 3.40 3.91 19.63
C PRO A 65 2.56 2.64 19.43
N TRP A 66 1.71 2.26 20.40
CA TRP A 66 0.90 1.04 20.32
C TRP A 66 -0.62 1.31 20.32
N ILE A 67 -1.05 2.55 20.58
CA ILE A 67 -2.44 2.96 20.51
C ILE A 67 -2.75 3.49 19.09
N SER A 68 -3.85 2.99 18.52
CA SER A 68 -4.39 3.47 17.24
C SER A 68 -5.35 4.64 17.50
N ASP A 69 -4.95 5.85 17.09
CA ASP A 69 -5.77 7.08 17.19
C ASP A 69 -5.79 7.83 15.84
N SER A 70 -5.76 9.17 15.80
CA SER A 70 -5.49 9.91 14.56
C SER A 70 -4.09 9.62 13.99
N CYS A 71 -3.14 9.31 14.86
CA CYS A 71 -1.81 8.80 14.54
C CYS A 71 -1.35 7.77 15.60
N PRO A 72 -0.34 6.94 15.29
CA PRO A 72 0.24 6.03 16.27
C PRO A 72 0.86 6.79 17.43
N ARG A 73 0.47 6.45 18.66
CA ARG A 73 0.99 7.10 19.85
C ARG A 73 1.07 6.15 21.06
N PRO A 74 1.84 6.50 22.09
CA PRO A 74 1.77 5.82 23.38
C PRO A 74 0.42 6.04 24.06
N ALA A 75 0.18 5.27 25.12
CA ALA A 75 -1.02 5.41 25.93
C ALA A 75 -0.93 6.68 26.80
N ILE A 76 -2.08 7.30 27.04
CA ILE A 76 -2.18 8.54 27.83
C ILE A 76 -2.57 8.19 29.27
N CYS A 77 -1.69 8.50 30.22
CA CYS A 77 -1.93 8.26 31.64
C CYS A 77 -3.01 9.21 32.20
N LYS A 78 -3.83 8.69 33.11
CA LYS A 78 -4.67 9.47 34.00
C LYS A 78 -3.81 10.03 35.13
N GLY A 79 -3.51 11.32 35.08
CA GLY A 79 -2.72 12.00 36.11
C GLY A 79 -1.22 11.66 36.05
N ILE A 80 -0.59 11.53 37.22
CA ILE A 80 0.87 11.34 37.34
C ILE A 80 1.23 9.86 37.12
N ASN A 81 2.19 9.61 36.22
CA ASN A 81 2.72 8.28 35.97
C ASN A 81 3.75 7.87 37.02
N TYR A 82 3.37 6.97 37.93
CA TYR A 82 4.26 6.41 38.95
C TYR A 82 5.05 5.17 38.48
N TYR A 83 4.74 4.62 37.30
CA TYR A 83 5.33 3.38 36.78
C TYR A 83 5.93 3.60 35.39
N PRO A 84 7.09 4.27 35.28
CA PRO A 84 7.67 4.64 33.99
C PRO A 84 8.06 3.44 33.11
N HIS A 85 8.26 2.27 33.72
CA HIS A 85 8.67 1.04 33.03
C HIS A 85 7.51 0.04 32.84
N LEU A 86 6.26 0.48 32.97
CA LEU A 86 5.08 -0.37 32.76
C LEU A 86 5.05 -0.91 31.33
N THR A 87 4.93 -2.22 31.19
CA THR A 87 4.85 -2.92 29.90
C THR A 87 3.42 -3.39 29.62
N VAL A 88 3.06 -3.52 28.35
CA VAL A 88 1.69 -3.87 27.95
C VAL A 88 1.27 -5.25 28.47
N ASN A 89 2.19 -6.21 28.58
CA ASN A 89 1.89 -7.53 29.14
C ASN A 89 1.38 -7.47 30.60
N GLN A 90 1.76 -6.47 31.39
CA GLN A 90 1.30 -6.29 32.78
C GLN A 90 -0.15 -5.80 32.85
N LEU A 91 -0.68 -5.27 31.74
CA LEU A 91 -2.09 -4.89 31.59
C LEU A 91 -2.97 -6.05 31.11
N ILE A 92 -2.38 -7.20 30.80
CA ILE A 92 -3.06 -8.39 30.28
C ILE A 92 -3.13 -9.46 31.37
N ASN A 93 -4.29 -10.10 31.51
CA ASN A 93 -4.45 -11.28 32.34
C ASN A 93 -3.96 -12.51 31.57
N SER A 94 -2.89 -13.14 32.06
CA SER A 94 -2.24 -14.28 31.42
C SER A 94 -3.07 -15.58 31.43
N GLN A 95 -4.02 -15.72 32.35
CA GLN A 95 -4.87 -16.90 32.45
C GLN A 95 -6.03 -16.86 31.46
N THR A 96 -6.58 -15.67 31.22
CA THR A 96 -7.78 -15.49 30.38
C THR A 96 -7.46 -14.93 29.00
N SER A 97 -6.21 -14.51 28.74
CA SER A 97 -5.83 -13.77 27.52
C SER A 97 -6.74 -12.56 27.27
N THR A 98 -7.12 -11.84 28.33
CA THR A 98 -7.95 -10.64 28.24
C THR A 98 -7.33 -9.47 28.99
N TRP A 99 -7.72 -8.25 28.62
CA TRP A 99 -7.28 -7.04 29.32
C TRP A 99 -7.76 -6.98 30.77
N ASN A 100 -6.86 -6.65 31.69
CA ASN A 100 -7.16 -6.46 33.11
C ASN A 100 -7.89 -5.12 33.33
N ARG A 101 -9.23 -5.14 33.19
CA ARG A 101 -10.07 -3.95 33.31
C ARG A 101 -9.91 -3.17 34.61
N PRO A 102 -9.92 -3.80 35.81
CA PRO A 102 -9.67 -3.08 37.06
C PRO A 102 -8.37 -2.29 37.04
N LEU A 103 -7.30 -2.87 36.48
CA LEU A 103 -6.01 -2.20 36.36
C LEU A 103 -6.05 -1.06 35.34
N LEU A 104 -6.72 -1.25 34.20
CA LEU A 104 -6.89 -0.20 33.20
C LEU A 104 -7.65 1.01 33.76
N GLN A 105 -8.66 0.78 34.59
CA GLN A 105 -9.45 1.85 35.24
C GLN A 105 -8.63 2.71 36.22
N GLN A 106 -7.53 2.16 36.76
CA GLN A 106 -6.63 2.92 37.63
C GLN A 106 -5.73 3.87 36.85
N PHE A 107 -5.28 3.46 35.66
CA PHE A 107 -4.26 4.18 34.89
C PHE A 107 -4.80 5.04 33.75
N PHE A 108 -6.01 4.79 33.25
CA PHE A 108 -6.49 5.37 32.01
C PHE A 108 -7.91 5.95 32.15
N GLU A 109 -8.23 6.96 31.34
CA GLU A 109 -9.60 7.45 31.20
C GLU A 109 -10.43 6.53 30.30
N SER A 110 -11.77 6.59 30.42
CA SER A 110 -12.71 5.68 29.75
C SER A 110 -12.52 5.57 28.22
N GLU A 111 -12.18 6.67 27.55
CA GLU A 111 -11.92 6.69 26.11
C GLU A 111 -10.66 5.87 25.75
N GLU A 112 -9.60 6.02 26.54
CA GLU A 112 -8.35 5.31 26.35
C GLU A 112 -8.49 3.82 26.68
N ILE A 113 -9.25 3.48 27.73
CA ILE A 113 -9.62 2.09 28.03
C ILE A 113 -10.38 1.47 26.85
N THR A 114 -11.24 2.23 26.19
CA THR A 114 -11.98 1.74 25.01
C THR A 114 -11.04 1.43 23.86
N ARG A 115 -10.04 2.28 23.58
CA ARG A 115 -9.01 2.01 22.56
C ARG A 115 -8.17 0.78 22.90
N ILE A 116 -7.69 0.69 24.14
CA ILE A 116 -6.86 -0.44 24.62
C ILE A 116 -7.63 -1.75 24.51
N THR A 117 -8.86 -1.78 25.03
CA THR A 117 -9.67 -3.01 25.04
C THR A 117 -10.17 -3.44 23.66
N GLY A 118 -10.09 -2.58 22.64
CA GLY A 118 -10.36 -2.93 21.25
C GLY A 118 -9.20 -3.66 20.55
N ILE A 119 -8.00 -3.65 21.12
CA ILE A 119 -6.83 -4.39 20.62
C ILE A 119 -7.01 -5.88 20.98
N THR A 120 -6.96 -6.74 19.97
CA THR A 120 -6.99 -8.20 20.17
C THR A 120 -5.75 -8.65 20.95
N VAL A 121 -5.97 -9.50 21.95
CA VAL A 121 -4.90 -10.14 22.72
C VAL A 121 -4.71 -11.56 22.21
N ALA A 122 -3.47 -12.00 22.04
CA ALA A 122 -3.18 -13.36 21.58
C ALA A 122 -3.47 -14.41 22.68
N THR A 123 -3.90 -15.59 22.26
CA THR A 123 -3.87 -16.78 23.09
C THR A 123 -2.44 -17.34 23.08
N GLY A 124 -1.83 -17.50 24.26
CA GLY A 124 -0.43 -17.94 24.37
C GLY A 124 0.62 -16.85 24.05
N TYR A 125 1.88 -17.27 23.87
CA TYR A 125 3.00 -16.36 23.64
C TYR A 125 3.16 -16.02 22.16
N LYS A 126 3.11 -14.72 21.85
CA LYS A 126 3.51 -14.19 20.54
C LYS A 126 4.51 -13.04 20.66
N PRO A 127 5.51 -12.96 19.77
CA PRO A 127 6.37 -11.80 19.73
C PRO A 127 5.57 -10.56 19.30
N ASP A 128 5.86 -9.42 19.92
CA ASP A 128 5.34 -8.14 19.43
C ASP A 128 5.98 -7.80 18.10
N THR A 129 5.25 -7.08 17.25
CA THR A 129 5.72 -6.77 15.89
C THR A 129 5.49 -5.31 15.54
N TRP A 130 6.22 -4.82 14.54
CA TRP A 130 5.95 -3.51 13.95
C TRP A 130 4.95 -3.65 12.80
N GLY A 131 4.02 -2.71 12.71
CA GLY A 131 3.11 -2.55 11.59
C GLY A 131 3.12 -1.11 11.08
N TRP A 132 2.50 -0.94 9.91
CA TRP A 132 2.23 0.37 9.33
C TRP A 132 0.78 0.79 9.60
N PHE A 133 0.58 1.95 10.19
CA PHE A 133 -0.73 2.43 10.63
C PHE A 133 -1.62 2.84 9.46
N TYR A 134 -1.06 3.52 8.45
CA TYR A 134 -1.82 4.13 7.35
C TYR A 134 -2.22 3.15 6.24
N THR A 135 -2.24 1.85 6.52
CA THR A 135 -2.73 0.82 5.60
C THR A 135 -3.58 -0.17 6.37
N THR A 136 -4.70 -0.59 5.78
CA THR A 136 -5.58 -1.61 6.37
C THR A 136 -4.86 -2.93 6.61
N THR A 137 -3.95 -3.32 5.73
CA THR A 137 -3.16 -4.55 5.86
C THR A 137 -2.14 -4.51 7.00
N GLY A 138 -1.72 -3.32 7.42
CA GLY A 138 -0.58 -3.14 8.31
C GLY A 138 0.79 -3.17 7.64
N ARG A 139 0.87 -3.22 6.30
CA ARG A 139 2.14 -3.25 5.56
C ARG A 139 2.54 -1.89 5.03
N TYR A 140 3.80 -1.53 5.24
CA TYR A 140 4.36 -0.34 4.61
C TYR A 140 4.45 -0.53 3.09
N THR A 141 4.04 0.49 2.34
CA THR A 141 4.32 0.63 0.91
C THR A 141 4.92 2.00 0.64
N VAL A 142 5.72 2.11 -0.42
CA VAL A 142 6.26 3.43 -0.83
C VAL A 142 5.13 4.42 -1.10
N LYS A 143 4.04 3.96 -1.73
CA LYS A 143 2.84 4.76 -1.95
C LYS A 143 2.26 5.31 -0.65
N SER A 144 2.03 4.45 0.35
CA SER A 144 1.47 4.88 1.64
C SER A 144 2.42 5.81 2.40
N GLY A 145 3.74 5.56 2.33
CA GLY A 145 4.72 6.48 2.90
C GLY A 145 4.71 7.86 2.25
N TYR A 146 4.56 7.92 0.92
CA TYR A 146 4.48 9.18 0.18
C TYR A 146 3.18 9.94 0.45
N THR A 147 2.03 9.23 0.55
CA THR A 147 0.76 9.84 0.96
C THR A 147 0.89 10.52 2.33
N VAL A 148 1.48 9.83 3.32
CA VAL A 148 1.74 10.40 4.65
C VAL A 148 2.69 11.59 4.56
N LEU A 149 3.72 11.54 3.72
CA LEU A 149 4.62 12.68 3.51
C LEU A 149 3.84 13.88 2.98
N GLN A 150 2.97 13.71 1.98
CA GLN A 150 2.17 14.80 1.41
C GLN A 150 1.22 15.40 2.44
N GLU A 151 0.46 14.56 3.15
CA GLU A 151 -0.48 15.01 4.19
C GLU A 151 0.23 15.76 5.34
N LEU A 152 1.45 15.35 5.69
CA LEU A 152 2.27 16.05 6.69
C LEU A 152 2.99 17.29 6.15
N SER A 153 3.12 17.44 4.83
CA SER A 153 3.80 18.57 4.19
C SER A 153 2.89 19.78 4.00
N ASP A 154 1.56 19.57 4.00
CA ASP A 154 0.57 20.65 3.83
C ASP A 154 0.62 21.70 4.95
N GLU A 155 1.30 21.41 6.07
CA GLU A 155 1.71 22.43 7.05
C GLU A 155 2.92 23.25 6.55
N GLY A 156 2.66 24.22 5.66
CA GLY A 156 3.59 25.33 5.42
C GLY A 156 4.38 25.31 4.11
N THR A 157 4.02 24.49 3.12
CA THR A 157 4.66 24.59 1.78
C THR A 157 4.36 25.92 1.11
N LEU A 158 5.41 26.64 0.72
CA LEU A 158 5.31 27.80 -0.17
C LEU A 158 4.61 27.40 -1.47
N PRO A 159 3.77 28.28 -2.07
CA PRO A 159 3.15 27.98 -3.36
C PRO A 159 4.22 27.71 -4.41
N VAL A 160 4.13 26.54 -5.04
CA VAL A 160 5.01 26.18 -6.16
C VAL A 160 4.63 27.06 -7.35
N PHE A 161 5.52 27.99 -7.72
CA PHE A 161 5.35 28.81 -8.92
C PHE A 161 5.80 28.02 -10.16
N GLY A 162 4.90 27.87 -11.14
CA GLY A 162 5.17 27.22 -12.42
C GLY A 162 3.95 26.54 -13.05
N PRO A 163 4.04 26.09 -14.32
CA PRO A 163 2.96 25.34 -14.95
C PRO A 163 2.77 23.98 -14.27
N ASP A 164 1.52 23.54 -14.14
CA ASP A 164 1.22 22.20 -13.62
C ASP A 164 1.65 21.13 -14.63
N THR A 165 2.77 20.46 -14.34
CA THR A 165 3.33 19.39 -15.18
C THR A 165 2.86 17.99 -14.81
N ARG A 166 1.97 17.82 -13.81
CA ARG A 166 1.56 16.49 -13.32
C ARG A 166 0.95 15.63 -14.42
N ARG A 167 0.16 16.23 -15.32
CA ARG A 167 -0.43 15.52 -16.48
C ARG A 167 0.64 15.01 -17.44
N LEU A 168 1.67 15.81 -17.73
CA LEU A 168 2.80 15.42 -18.58
C LEU A 168 3.62 14.31 -17.92
N GLN A 169 3.91 14.44 -16.63
CA GLN A 169 4.65 13.43 -15.86
C GLN A 169 3.91 12.08 -15.85
N ALA A 170 2.60 12.09 -15.61
CA ALA A 170 1.78 10.89 -15.63
C ALA A 170 1.70 10.27 -17.03
N GLN A 171 1.65 11.09 -18.08
CA GLN A 171 1.61 10.62 -19.46
C GLN A 171 2.92 9.93 -19.88
N SER A 172 4.07 10.35 -19.35
CA SER A 172 5.38 9.73 -19.63
C SER A 172 5.40 8.22 -19.36
N TRP A 173 4.69 7.79 -18.32
CA TRP A 173 4.57 6.37 -17.92
C TRP A 173 3.55 5.57 -18.73
N LYS A 174 2.76 6.24 -19.58
CA LYS A 174 1.77 5.61 -20.47
C LYS A 174 2.27 5.46 -21.89
N VAL A 175 3.40 6.08 -22.24
CA VAL A 175 3.98 6.00 -23.58
C VAL A 175 4.40 4.56 -23.87
N LYS A 176 4.01 4.06 -25.05
CA LYS A 176 4.35 2.73 -25.58
C LYS A 176 5.85 2.68 -25.96
N CYS A 177 6.70 2.45 -24.97
CA CYS A 177 8.13 2.27 -25.15
C CYS A 177 8.71 1.47 -23.96
N THR A 178 10.02 1.27 -23.92
CA THR A 178 10.67 0.61 -22.77
C THR A 178 10.54 1.45 -21.50
N THR A 179 10.48 0.82 -20.32
CA THR A 179 10.42 1.52 -19.01
C THR A 179 11.60 2.48 -18.81
N LYS A 180 12.76 2.16 -19.39
CA LYS A 180 13.93 3.05 -19.45
C LYS A 180 13.60 4.37 -20.15
N LEU A 181 12.93 4.31 -21.30
CA LEU A 181 12.53 5.50 -22.05
C LEU A 181 11.39 6.26 -21.35
N GLN A 182 10.44 5.56 -20.73
CA GLN A 182 9.42 6.22 -19.89
C GLN A 182 10.05 7.06 -18.77
N HIS A 183 11.05 6.50 -18.07
CA HIS A 183 11.80 7.22 -17.05
C HIS A 183 12.59 8.40 -17.66
N PHE A 184 13.21 8.23 -18.83
CA PHE A 184 13.90 9.31 -19.53
C PHE A 184 12.96 10.46 -19.91
N LEU A 185 11.75 10.17 -20.43
CA LEU A 185 10.72 11.18 -20.71
C LEU A 185 10.31 11.91 -19.42
N TRP A 186 10.14 11.18 -18.31
CA TRP A 186 9.88 11.78 -17.01
C TRP A 186 11.04 12.68 -16.53
N GLN A 187 12.31 12.30 -16.78
CA GLN A 187 13.48 13.14 -16.47
C GLN A 187 13.53 14.42 -17.31
N ILE A 188 13.06 14.39 -18.57
CA ILE A 188 12.91 15.59 -19.41
C ILE A 188 11.92 16.56 -18.75
N ILE A 189 10.73 16.09 -18.39
CA ILE A 189 9.65 16.93 -17.85
C ILE A 189 9.96 17.44 -16.43
N THR A 190 10.62 16.64 -15.60
CA THR A 190 11.03 17.09 -14.25
C THR A 190 12.31 17.92 -14.25
N GLY A 191 12.94 18.08 -15.43
CA GLY A 191 14.22 18.77 -15.58
C GLY A 191 15.36 18.10 -14.82
N CYS A 192 15.30 16.78 -14.65
CA CYS A 192 16.34 16.00 -14.00
C CYS A 192 17.49 15.64 -14.96
N LEU A 193 17.34 15.91 -16.26
CA LEU A 193 18.36 15.61 -17.26
C LEU A 193 19.62 16.47 -17.07
N SER A 194 20.78 15.84 -17.18
CA SER A 194 22.10 16.47 -16.99
C SER A 194 22.55 17.20 -18.26
N VAL A 195 22.14 18.46 -18.38
CA VAL A 195 22.58 19.40 -19.43
C VAL A 195 23.31 20.59 -18.79
N GLY A 196 24.15 21.29 -19.55
CA GLY A 196 25.05 22.36 -19.09
C GLY A 196 24.35 23.37 -18.17
N ALA A 197 23.23 23.94 -18.63
CA ALA A 197 22.48 24.92 -17.83
C ALA A 197 21.96 24.35 -16.49
N ARG A 198 21.51 23.09 -16.46
CA ARG A 198 20.98 22.44 -15.23
C ARG A 198 22.08 22.00 -14.27
N LEU A 199 23.26 21.67 -14.79
CA LEU A 199 24.44 21.40 -13.96
C LEU A 199 24.94 22.69 -13.31
N CYS A 200 25.05 23.77 -14.10
CA CYS A 200 25.43 25.08 -13.60
C CYS A 200 24.44 25.61 -12.55
N SER A 201 23.12 25.49 -12.77
CA SER A 201 22.10 25.91 -11.79
C SER A 201 22.15 25.11 -10.47
N ARG A 202 22.82 23.95 -10.47
CA ARG A 202 23.04 23.10 -9.28
C ARG A 202 24.43 23.30 -8.66
N GLY A 203 25.16 24.34 -9.08
CA GLY A 203 26.46 24.72 -8.52
C GLY A 203 27.65 23.95 -9.09
N MET A 204 27.47 23.15 -10.14
CA MET A 204 28.58 22.49 -10.82
C MET A 204 29.31 23.48 -11.73
N ARG A 205 30.65 23.48 -11.67
CA ARG A 205 31.50 24.34 -12.50
C ARG A 205 31.66 23.73 -13.89
N VAL A 206 30.70 23.97 -14.77
CA VAL A 206 30.71 23.54 -16.18
C VAL A 206 30.36 24.72 -17.08
N ASP A 207 30.84 24.70 -18.32
CA ASP A 207 30.43 25.66 -19.34
C ASP A 207 28.92 25.45 -19.65
N PRO A 208 28.06 26.47 -19.50
CA PRO A 208 26.65 26.32 -19.80
C PRO A 208 26.37 26.22 -21.31
N LEU A 209 27.30 26.58 -22.19
CA LEU A 209 27.09 26.56 -23.64
C LEU A 209 26.85 25.16 -24.19
N CYS A 210 26.03 25.09 -25.23
CA CYS A 210 25.73 23.85 -25.93
C CYS A 210 26.98 23.27 -26.62
N VAL A 211 27.41 22.09 -26.20
CA VAL A 211 28.59 21.40 -26.73
C VAL A 211 28.46 20.99 -28.21
N ARG A 212 27.24 20.97 -28.75
CA ARG A 212 26.99 20.61 -30.15
C ARG A 212 27.05 21.82 -31.07
N CYS A 213 26.55 22.99 -30.67
CA CYS A 213 26.45 24.15 -31.55
C CYS A 213 27.17 25.41 -31.07
N GLY A 214 27.47 25.53 -29.78
CA GLY A 214 28.11 26.72 -29.19
C GLY A 214 27.26 28.00 -29.19
N MET A 215 26.01 27.96 -29.63
CA MET A 215 25.21 29.17 -29.91
C MET A 215 24.43 29.72 -28.70
N GLY A 216 24.41 29.03 -27.57
CA GLY A 216 23.69 29.45 -26.37
C GLY A 216 23.68 28.39 -25.28
N ASP A 217 23.03 28.71 -24.15
CA ASP A 217 22.94 27.83 -23.00
C ASP A 217 22.26 26.49 -23.34
N GLU A 218 22.89 25.40 -22.93
CA GLU A 218 22.40 24.04 -23.09
C GLU A 218 21.26 23.76 -22.10
N THR A 219 20.08 24.29 -22.40
CA THR A 219 18.85 23.87 -21.74
C THR A 219 18.36 22.52 -22.29
N ILE A 220 17.45 21.87 -21.58
CA ILE A 220 16.84 20.61 -22.06
C ILE A 220 16.07 20.87 -23.37
N ASN A 221 15.38 22.01 -23.48
CA ASN A 221 14.69 22.39 -24.71
C ASN A 221 15.69 22.60 -25.84
N HIS A 222 16.77 23.33 -25.57
CA HIS A 222 17.78 23.62 -26.57
C HIS A 222 18.39 22.33 -27.12
N MET A 223 18.88 21.46 -26.23
CA MET A 223 19.54 20.21 -26.59
C MET A 223 18.62 19.27 -27.39
N LEU A 224 17.33 19.18 -27.06
CA LEU A 224 16.40 18.27 -27.72
C LEU A 224 15.72 18.84 -28.97
N PHE A 225 15.48 20.15 -29.03
CA PHE A 225 14.52 20.74 -29.98
C PHE A 225 15.07 21.93 -30.78
N GLU A 226 15.99 22.73 -30.23
CA GLU A 226 16.44 23.98 -30.90
C GLU A 226 17.83 23.87 -31.50
N CYS A 227 18.67 22.99 -30.94
CA CYS A 227 20.04 22.79 -31.39
C CYS A 227 20.06 22.37 -32.87
N PRO A 228 20.89 22.98 -33.75
CA PRO A 228 20.83 22.69 -35.19
C PRO A 228 20.92 21.20 -35.57
N PRO A 229 21.82 20.37 -34.99
CA PRO A 229 21.82 18.93 -35.25
C PRO A 229 20.53 18.22 -34.79
N ALA A 230 19.95 18.64 -33.66
CA ALA A 230 18.67 18.10 -33.19
C ALA A 230 17.52 18.47 -34.13
N ARG A 231 17.46 19.73 -34.59
CA ARG A 231 16.48 20.19 -35.60
C ARG A 231 16.59 19.43 -36.90
N GLN A 232 17.82 19.14 -37.35
CA GLN A 232 18.05 18.30 -38.53
C GLN A 232 17.54 16.88 -38.31
N ALA A 233 17.80 16.27 -37.14
CA ALA A 233 17.24 14.97 -36.81
C ALA A 233 15.71 15.01 -36.87
N TRP A 234 15.04 15.97 -36.22
CA TRP A 234 13.57 16.11 -36.34
C TRP A 234 13.08 16.29 -37.78
N ALA A 235 13.76 17.09 -38.60
CA ALA A 235 13.39 17.31 -40.00
C ALA A 235 13.55 16.05 -40.87
N LEU A 236 14.43 15.12 -40.48
CA LEU A 236 14.63 13.83 -41.14
C LEU A 236 13.66 12.75 -40.64
N SER A 237 12.97 12.95 -39.51
CA SER A 237 11.98 11.96 -39.03
C SER A 237 10.68 12.00 -39.83
N PRO A 238 9.89 10.91 -39.78
CA PRO A 238 8.48 10.92 -40.13
C PRO A 238 7.62 11.91 -39.32
N ILE A 239 8.11 12.41 -38.18
CA ILE A 239 7.34 13.26 -37.27
C ILE A 239 7.18 14.66 -37.89
N PRO A 240 5.94 15.16 -38.07
CA PRO A 240 5.71 16.47 -38.65
C PRO A 240 6.37 17.59 -37.83
N THR A 241 7.17 18.44 -38.50
CA THR A 241 7.76 19.65 -37.90
C THR A 241 7.20 20.93 -38.54
N PRO A 242 5.90 21.23 -38.36
CA PRO A 242 5.29 22.43 -38.91
C PRO A 242 5.98 23.69 -38.35
N PRO A 243 6.43 24.62 -39.22
CA PRO A 243 7.02 25.87 -38.78
C PRO A 243 6.10 26.61 -37.81
N GLN A 244 6.67 27.17 -36.74
CA GLN A 244 5.96 27.90 -35.66
C GLN A 244 5.12 27.03 -34.69
N PHE A 245 4.87 25.75 -35.00
CA PHE A 245 4.07 24.86 -34.14
C PHE A 245 4.92 23.79 -33.43
N PHE A 246 5.90 23.20 -34.11
CA PHE A 246 6.83 22.24 -33.52
C PHE A 246 8.13 22.12 -34.34
N PRO A 247 9.33 22.16 -33.70
CA PRO A 247 9.57 22.47 -32.28
C PRO A 247 9.45 23.97 -31.95
N THR A 248 9.18 24.29 -30.68
CA THR A 248 9.03 25.65 -30.12
C THR A 248 10.08 25.95 -29.04
N GLY A 249 10.14 27.19 -28.56
CA GLY A 249 10.99 27.59 -27.42
C GLY A 249 10.53 27.07 -26.06
N ALA A 250 9.41 26.35 -25.99
CA ALA A 250 8.81 25.89 -24.76
C ALA A 250 8.85 24.35 -24.64
N LEU A 251 9.65 23.85 -23.69
CA LEU A 251 9.83 22.41 -23.44
C LEU A 251 8.49 21.68 -23.24
N TYR A 252 7.64 22.21 -22.37
CA TYR A 252 6.37 21.55 -22.03
C TYR A 252 5.38 21.55 -23.21
N SER A 253 5.40 22.59 -24.06
CA SER A 253 4.58 22.64 -25.27
C SER A 253 5.05 21.59 -26.29
N ASN A 254 6.37 21.44 -26.46
CA ASN A 254 6.95 20.41 -27.32
C ASN A 254 6.59 19.00 -26.83
N MET A 255 6.70 18.74 -25.52
CA MET A 255 6.30 17.45 -24.95
C MET A 255 4.80 17.19 -25.05
N ALA A 256 3.95 18.21 -24.84
CA ALA A 256 2.51 18.08 -24.99
C ALA A 256 2.13 17.76 -26.45
N HIS A 257 2.81 18.37 -27.42
CA HIS A 257 2.62 18.07 -28.83
C HIS A 257 2.93 16.60 -29.13
N LEU A 258 4.08 16.09 -28.68
CA LEU A 258 4.47 14.68 -28.86
C LEU A 258 3.53 13.68 -28.19
N PHE A 259 2.91 14.06 -27.06
CA PHE A 259 2.03 13.15 -26.33
C PHE A 259 0.61 13.08 -26.88
N TRP A 260 0.08 14.17 -27.45
CA TRP A 260 -1.35 14.29 -27.73
C TRP A 260 -1.72 14.85 -29.10
N ASN A 261 -0.78 15.48 -29.82
CA ASN A 261 -1.09 16.18 -31.06
C ASN A 261 -0.40 15.56 -32.29
N LEU A 262 0.23 14.40 -32.14
CA LEU A 262 0.74 13.63 -33.28
C LEU A 262 -0.41 12.91 -34.00
N PRO A 263 -0.32 12.74 -35.33
CA PRO A 263 -1.26 11.91 -36.08
C PRO A 263 -1.34 10.48 -35.51
N ASP A 264 -2.50 9.85 -35.64
CA ASP A 264 -2.70 8.45 -35.23
C ASP A 264 -2.07 7.50 -36.28
N ASN A 265 -0.74 7.36 -36.21
CA ASN A 265 0.07 6.52 -37.09
C ASN A 265 1.19 5.89 -36.26
N ASP A 266 1.43 4.58 -36.43
CA ASP A 266 2.49 3.83 -35.75
C ASP A 266 3.90 4.42 -35.97
N ASP A 267 4.15 5.04 -37.12
CA ASP A 267 5.41 5.74 -37.40
C ASP A 267 5.65 6.90 -36.42
N MET A 268 4.58 7.49 -35.85
CA MET A 268 4.69 8.57 -34.87
C MET A 268 5.20 8.06 -33.52
N LEU A 269 5.07 6.77 -33.22
CA LEU A 269 5.44 6.20 -31.92
C LEU A 269 6.96 6.26 -31.68
N MET A 270 7.78 6.57 -32.69
CA MET A 270 9.24 6.56 -32.57
C MET A 270 9.84 7.74 -31.77
N TYR A 271 9.06 8.78 -31.46
CA TYR A 271 9.59 9.99 -30.80
C TYR A 271 10.36 9.75 -29.48
N PRO A 272 10.03 8.76 -28.62
CA PRO A 272 10.81 8.50 -27.40
C PRO A 272 12.24 8.06 -27.71
N TRP A 273 12.41 7.28 -28.77
CA TRP A 273 13.72 6.85 -29.25
C TRP A 273 14.48 8.01 -29.87
N LEU A 274 13.81 8.86 -30.66
CA LEU A 274 14.45 10.01 -31.26
C LEU A 274 15.01 10.97 -30.21
N LEU A 275 14.21 11.32 -29.20
CA LEU A 275 14.66 12.11 -28.05
C LEU A 275 15.86 11.48 -27.34
N TRP A 276 15.82 10.15 -27.16
CA TRP A 276 16.89 9.40 -26.51
C TRP A 276 18.18 9.39 -27.32
N PHE A 277 18.10 9.20 -28.63
CA PHE A 277 19.27 9.18 -29.52
C PHE A 277 19.87 10.57 -29.71
N ILE A 278 19.06 11.63 -29.75
CA ILE A 278 19.56 13.02 -29.71
C ILE A 278 20.38 13.24 -28.43
N TRP A 279 19.85 12.82 -27.28
CA TRP A 279 20.58 12.92 -26.01
C TRP A 279 21.85 12.04 -25.97
N LYS A 280 21.80 10.81 -26.52
CA LYS A 280 22.99 9.96 -26.65
C LYS A 280 24.06 10.60 -27.53
N ALA A 281 23.67 11.13 -28.69
CA ALA A 281 24.59 11.79 -29.61
C ALA A 281 25.25 13.02 -28.97
N ARG A 282 24.53 13.76 -28.14
CA ARG A 282 25.11 14.81 -27.30
C ARG A 282 26.13 14.24 -26.31
N ASN A 283 25.81 13.15 -25.62
CA ASN A 283 26.73 12.55 -24.65
C ASN A 283 27.99 11.97 -25.30
N TYR A 284 27.88 11.37 -26.49
CA TYR A 284 29.05 10.93 -27.26
C TYR A 284 29.98 12.09 -27.60
N LYS A 285 29.42 13.27 -27.94
CA LYS A 285 30.21 14.49 -28.11
C LYS A 285 30.94 14.90 -26.82
N VAL A 286 30.27 14.82 -25.66
CA VAL A 286 30.88 15.20 -24.37
C VAL A 286 31.99 14.25 -23.94
N PHE A 287 31.75 12.93 -24.00
CA PHE A 287 32.64 11.94 -23.39
C PHE A 287 33.70 11.40 -24.36
N SER A 288 33.41 11.41 -25.67
CA SER A 288 34.27 10.81 -26.70
C SER A 288 34.65 11.79 -27.81
N ASN A 289 34.19 13.05 -27.74
CA ASN A 289 34.31 14.04 -28.82
C ASN A 289 33.77 13.57 -30.18
N ASP A 290 32.85 12.60 -30.17
CA ASP A 290 32.24 12.02 -31.36
C ASP A 290 31.00 12.84 -31.77
N ASP A 291 31.02 13.39 -32.98
CA ASP A 291 29.96 14.24 -33.51
C ASP A 291 29.09 13.47 -34.50
N GLN A 292 28.12 12.72 -33.94
CA GLN A 292 27.26 11.85 -34.72
C GLN A 292 26.38 12.63 -35.71
N ASN A 293 26.27 12.10 -36.93
CA ASN A 293 25.45 12.63 -37.99
C ASN A 293 23.95 12.55 -37.61
N PRO A 294 23.16 13.63 -37.73
CA PRO A 294 21.72 13.62 -37.46
C PRO A 294 20.92 12.53 -38.21
N GLN A 295 21.36 12.14 -39.40
CA GLN A 295 20.75 11.04 -40.15
C GLN A 295 20.97 9.69 -39.45
N GLU A 296 22.17 9.40 -38.97
CA GLU A 296 22.47 8.16 -38.24
C GLU A 296 21.70 8.10 -36.91
N VAL A 297 21.55 9.26 -36.25
CA VAL A 297 20.72 9.42 -35.04
C VAL A 297 19.26 9.06 -35.34
N MET A 298 18.73 9.55 -36.47
CA MET A 298 17.38 9.21 -36.94
C MET A 298 17.22 7.73 -37.22
N GLU A 299 18.10 7.17 -38.05
CA GLU A 299 18.07 5.76 -38.46
C GLU A 299 18.14 4.84 -37.25
N SER A 300 19.00 5.15 -36.28
CA SER A 300 19.10 4.40 -35.03
C SER A 300 17.80 4.42 -34.22
N ALA A 301 17.11 5.58 -34.18
CA ALA A 301 15.82 5.70 -33.51
C ALA A 301 14.72 4.88 -34.20
N ILE A 302 14.69 4.86 -35.54
CA ILE A 302 13.75 4.03 -36.33
C ILE A 302 14.03 2.54 -36.10
N THR A 303 15.29 2.13 -36.15
CA THR A 303 15.67 0.74 -35.97
C THR A 303 15.30 0.22 -34.58
N GLU A 304 15.60 0.98 -33.52
CA GLU A 304 15.29 0.56 -32.14
C GLU A 304 13.78 0.60 -31.85
N SER A 305 13.03 1.55 -32.41
CA SER A 305 11.57 1.60 -32.25
C SER A 305 10.88 0.42 -32.93
N ARG A 306 11.26 0.10 -34.18
CA ARG A 306 10.74 -1.05 -34.93
C ARG A 306 11.06 -2.37 -34.25
N ALA A 307 12.30 -2.52 -33.75
CA ALA A 307 12.70 -3.71 -33.02
C ALA A 307 11.85 -3.90 -31.74
N TRP A 308 11.55 -2.82 -31.02
CA TRP A 308 10.68 -2.89 -29.85
C TRP A 308 9.24 -3.29 -30.19
N VAL A 309 8.67 -2.73 -31.25
CA VAL A 309 7.31 -3.07 -31.73
C VAL A 309 7.24 -4.56 -32.12
N ALA A 310 8.21 -5.04 -32.89
CA ALA A 310 8.29 -6.45 -33.29
C ALA A 310 8.41 -7.40 -32.07
N ALA A 311 9.09 -6.98 -31.00
CA ALA A 311 9.19 -7.77 -29.77
C ALA A 311 7.86 -7.86 -29.00
N GLN A 312 6.96 -6.87 -29.11
CA GLN A 312 5.65 -6.92 -28.44
C GLN A 312 4.71 -7.92 -29.12
N THR A 313 4.74 -8.04 -30.45
CA THR A 313 3.87 -8.98 -31.19
C THR A 313 4.14 -10.46 -30.88
N VAL A 314 5.34 -10.78 -30.37
CA VAL A 314 5.70 -12.15 -29.96
C VAL A 314 5.21 -12.48 -28.54
N ALA A 315 4.94 -11.47 -27.70
CA ALA A 315 4.57 -11.65 -26.29
C ALA A 315 3.07 -11.92 -26.08
N ASP A 316 2.21 -11.56 -27.02
CA ASP A 316 0.74 -11.73 -26.90
C ASP A 316 0.27 -13.20 -26.98
N GLY A 317 1.17 -14.15 -27.22
CA GLY A 317 0.87 -15.59 -27.28
C GLY A 317 0.70 -16.30 -25.93
N VAL A 318 0.94 -15.66 -24.78
CA VAL A 318 0.82 -16.30 -23.45
C VAL A 318 0.11 -15.37 -22.45
N SER A 319 -1.19 -15.17 -22.66
CA SER A 319 -2.06 -14.60 -21.63
C SER A 319 -2.57 -15.70 -20.70
N ASN A 320 -1.82 -15.99 -19.63
CA ASN A 320 -2.35 -16.69 -18.46
C ASN A 320 -3.38 -15.79 -17.77
N SER A 321 -4.64 -15.88 -18.19
CA SER A 321 -5.74 -15.30 -17.45
C SER A 321 -5.97 -16.11 -16.18
N ILE A 322 -5.62 -15.51 -15.03
CA ILE A 322 -6.04 -16.01 -13.72
C ILE A 322 -7.55 -15.77 -13.64
N SER A 323 -8.33 -16.83 -13.79
CA SER A 323 -9.77 -16.81 -13.53
C SER A 323 -10.01 -16.63 -12.02
N ILE A 324 -10.54 -15.47 -11.65
CA ILE A 324 -11.25 -15.33 -10.38
C ILE A 324 -12.57 -16.06 -10.59
N ASN A 325 -12.70 -17.27 -10.04
CA ASN A 325 -13.92 -18.06 -10.12
C ASN A 325 -15.10 -17.24 -9.61
N SER A 326 -15.93 -16.79 -10.56
CA SER A 326 -17.25 -16.25 -10.31
C SER A 326 -18.20 -17.40 -9.99
N GLY A 327 -18.76 -17.40 -8.78
CA GLY A 327 -20.18 -17.73 -8.59
C GLY A 327 -20.61 -19.19 -8.42
N HIS A 328 -19.75 -20.20 -8.47
CA HIS A 328 -20.19 -21.56 -8.11
C HIS A 328 -20.09 -21.77 -6.59
N VAL A 329 -21.19 -21.50 -5.89
CA VAL A 329 -21.39 -21.94 -4.50
C VAL A 329 -21.32 -23.48 -4.51
N PRO A 330 -20.42 -24.12 -3.76
CA PRO A 330 -20.42 -25.57 -3.63
C PRO A 330 -21.81 -26.04 -3.18
N PRO A 331 -22.44 -27.02 -3.86
CA PRO A 331 -23.66 -27.63 -3.35
C PRO A 331 -23.38 -28.28 -1.98
N GLY A 332 -24.31 -28.12 -1.05
CA GLY A 332 -24.22 -28.63 0.32
C GLY A 332 -24.41 -27.54 1.38
N GLU A 333 -24.19 -27.94 2.63
CA GLU A 333 -24.32 -27.09 3.79
C GLU A 333 -23.39 -25.86 3.77
N TRP A 334 -23.93 -24.70 4.14
CA TRP A 334 -23.19 -23.44 4.17
C TRP A 334 -23.47 -22.63 5.44
N CYS A 335 -22.57 -21.69 5.75
CA CYS A 335 -22.70 -20.76 6.86
C CYS A 335 -22.36 -19.34 6.41
N GLN A 336 -23.38 -18.48 6.39
CA GLN A 336 -23.25 -17.05 6.15
C GLN A 336 -22.78 -16.34 7.41
N ILE A 337 -21.85 -15.39 7.29
CA ILE A 337 -21.26 -14.64 8.40
C ILE A 337 -21.30 -13.13 8.14
N ASP A 338 -21.40 -12.33 9.19
CA ASP A 338 -21.36 -10.86 9.10
C ASP A 338 -20.90 -10.23 10.43
N GLY A 339 -20.14 -9.14 10.32
CA GLY A 339 -19.71 -8.31 11.43
C GLY A 339 -20.35 -6.91 11.43
N ALA A 340 -21.13 -6.59 12.45
CA ALA A 340 -21.72 -5.27 12.63
C ALA A 340 -20.83 -4.38 13.49
N TRP A 341 -20.22 -3.36 12.88
CA TRP A 341 -19.38 -2.37 13.56
C TRP A 341 -19.89 -0.95 13.33
N LYS A 342 -19.77 -0.07 14.33
CA LYS A 342 -20.07 1.37 14.18
C LYS A 342 -19.15 2.18 15.10
N VAL A 343 -18.57 3.26 14.58
CA VAL A 343 -17.56 4.05 15.31
C VAL A 343 -18.06 4.64 16.62
N THR A 344 -19.34 5.00 16.66
CA THR A 344 -20.00 5.63 17.82
C THR A 344 -20.35 4.64 18.94
N ASP A 345 -20.35 3.35 18.64
CA ASP A 345 -20.89 2.34 19.54
C ASP A 345 -19.75 1.71 20.35
N SER A 346 -20.02 1.32 21.59
CA SER A 346 -19.01 0.66 22.44
C SER A 346 -18.89 -0.85 22.19
N ARG A 347 -19.83 -1.41 21.42
CA ARG A 347 -19.96 -2.83 21.09
C ARG A 347 -19.95 -3.03 19.58
N ALA A 348 -19.49 -4.20 19.17
CA ALA A 348 -19.69 -4.74 17.83
C ALA A 348 -20.53 -6.01 17.93
N GLY A 349 -21.27 -6.31 16.87
CA GLY A 349 -22.11 -7.51 16.78
C GLY A 349 -21.54 -8.50 15.80
N LEU A 350 -21.66 -9.78 16.12
CA LEU A 350 -21.28 -10.91 15.29
C LEU A 350 -22.54 -11.70 14.96
N GLY A 351 -22.72 -12.04 13.70
CA GLY A 351 -23.86 -12.80 13.23
C GLY A 351 -23.43 -13.91 12.30
N TRP A 352 -24.03 -15.08 12.46
CA TRP A 352 -23.90 -16.15 11.47
C TRP A 352 -25.19 -16.94 11.32
N TYR A 353 -25.42 -17.45 10.11
CA TYR A 353 -26.59 -18.23 9.74
C TYR A 353 -26.15 -19.45 8.94
N ASN A 354 -26.35 -20.62 9.50
CA ASN A 354 -26.03 -21.91 8.90
C ASN A 354 -27.31 -22.61 8.42
N PHE A 355 -27.22 -23.17 7.21
CA PHE A 355 -28.32 -23.89 6.58
C PHE A 355 -27.79 -25.11 5.84
N ASP A 356 -28.39 -26.26 6.14
CA ASP A 356 -28.17 -27.51 5.43
C ASP A 356 -29.35 -27.76 4.49
N PRO A 357 -29.14 -27.69 3.15
CA PRO A 357 -30.21 -27.92 2.18
C PRO A 357 -30.72 -29.37 2.15
N ASP A 358 -29.90 -30.35 2.56
CA ASP A 358 -30.25 -31.77 2.48
C ASP A 358 -31.16 -32.19 3.63
N SER A 359 -30.87 -31.72 4.85
CA SER A 359 -31.70 -31.99 6.04
C SER A 359 -32.78 -30.92 6.29
N GLY A 360 -32.66 -29.75 5.65
CA GLY A 360 -33.44 -28.56 5.98
C GLY A 360 -33.09 -27.95 7.36
N SER A 361 -32.00 -28.41 8.00
CA SER A 361 -31.63 -27.92 9.32
C SER A 361 -31.09 -26.49 9.27
N VAL A 362 -31.44 -25.73 10.31
CA VAL A 362 -31.06 -24.33 10.49
C VAL A 362 -30.41 -24.18 11.83
N LEU A 363 -29.30 -23.45 11.87
CA LEU A 363 -28.67 -22.99 13.08
C LEU A 363 -28.22 -21.55 12.88
N MET A 364 -28.35 -20.71 13.89
CA MET A 364 -27.91 -19.32 13.81
C MET A 364 -27.29 -18.86 15.10
N GLY A 365 -26.33 -17.95 14.97
CA GLY A 365 -25.64 -17.31 16.05
C GLY A 365 -25.83 -15.80 16.01
N SER A 366 -26.12 -15.22 17.17
CA SER A 366 -26.07 -13.78 17.40
C SER A 366 -25.30 -13.50 18.69
N SER A 367 -24.22 -12.74 18.61
CA SER A 367 -23.41 -12.37 19.79
C SER A 367 -22.87 -10.96 19.67
N ASN A 368 -22.55 -10.33 20.79
CA ASN A 368 -21.83 -9.08 20.78
C ASN A 368 -20.55 -9.16 21.60
N LEU A 369 -19.61 -8.30 21.24
CA LEU A 369 -18.35 -8.12 21.93
C LEU A 369 -18.00 -6.64 22.02
N ARG A 370 -16.94 -6.32 22.75
CA ARG A 370 -16.41 -4.95 22.81
C ARG A 370 -15.87 -4.55 21.45
N ARG A 371 -16.25 -3.37 20.97
CA ARG A 371 -15.91 -2.93 19.63
C ARG A 371 -14.39 -2.95 19.40
N GLY A 372 -13.96 -3.71 18.40
CA GLY A 372 -12.58 -3.70 17.91
C GLY A 372 -12.22 -2.41 17.16
N LEU A 373 -10.98 -2.34 16.68
CA LEU A 373 -10.45 -1.11 16.07
C LEU A 373 -11.03 -0.80 14.68
N SER A 374 -11.56 -1.81 13.97
CA SER A 374 -12.05 -1.64 12.60
C SER A 374 -13.22 -2.56 12.27
N PRO A 375 -14.06 -2.21 11.26
CA PRO A 375 -15.08 -3.11 10.75
C PRO A 375 -14.51 -4.46 10.31
N LEU A 376 -13.37 -4.44 9.62
CA LEU A 376 -12.73 -5.64 9.09
C LEU A 376 -12.24 -6.59 10.20
N GLN A 377 -11.86 -6.04 11.37
CA GLN A 377 -11.58 -6.85 12.55
C GLN A 377 -12.85 -7.60 13.00
N THR A 378 -13.99 -6.90 13.09
CA THR A 378 -15.26 -7.52 13.49
C THR A 378 -15.76 -8.56 12.48
N GLU A 379 -15.55 -8.36 11.17
CA GLU A 379 -15.84 -9.38 10.16
C GLU A 379 -15.01 -10.66 10.39
N LEU A 380 -13.73 -10.50 10.71
CA LEU A 380 -12.84 -11.62 11.01
C LEU A 380 -13.18 -12.30 12.34
N GLU A 381 -13.54 -11.53 13.37
CA GLU A 381 -14.06 -12.06 14.64
C GLU A 381 -15.35 -12.86 14.44
N ALA A 382 -16.24 -12.40 13.55
CA ALA A 382 -17.46 -13.13 13.20
C ALA A 382 -17.14 -14.47 12.52
N LEU A 383 -16.13 -14.51 11.63
CA LEU A 383 -15.65 -15.75 11.03
C LEU A 383 -15.09 -16.71 12.08
N VAL A 384 -14.19 -16.25 12.95
CA VAL A 384 -13.59 -17.08 14.01
C VAL A 384 -14.69 -17.68 14.89
N TRP A 385 -15.65 -16.85 15.32
CA TRP A 385 -16.75 -17.32 16.16
C TRP A 385 -17.67 -18.32 15.44
N ALA A 386 -17.96 -18.10 14.15
CA ALA A 386 -18.72 -19.04 13.35
C ALA A 386 -17.98 -20.38 13.19
N MET A 387 -16.67 -20.35 12.93
CA MET A 387 -15.84 -21.55 12.83
C MET A 387 -15.85 -22.35 14.12
N GLN A 388 -15.62 -21.71 15.26
CA GLN A 388 -15.68 -22.34 16.58
C GLN A 388 -17.06 -22.95 16.85
N SER A 389 -18.13 -22.22 16.52
CA SER A 389 -19.51 -22.69 16.68
C SER A 389 -19.77 -23.95 15.84
N MET A 390 -19.37 -23.96 14.57
CA MET A 390 -19.54 -25.14 13.70
C MET A 390 -18.77 -26.35 14.23
N LEU A 391 -17.56 -26.15 14.76
CA LEU A 391 -16.76 -27.22 15.37
C LEU A 391 -17.43 -27.82 16.60
N VAL A 392 -18.02 -27.00 17.48
CA VAL A 392 -18.78 -27.45 18.66
C VAL A 392 -19.99 -28.28 18.26
N HIS A 393 -20.65 -27.94 17.16
CA HIS A 393 -21.77 -28.70 16.59
C HIS A 393 -21.35 -29.87 15.69
N ASN A 394 -20.08 -30.30 15.75
CA ASN A 394 -19.51 -31.40 14.95
C ASN A 394 -19.64 -31.23 13.42
N LYS A 395 -19.83 -29.99 12.93
CA LYS A 395 -19.85 -29.69 11.51
C LYS A 395 -18.42 -29.50 11.00
N ARG A 396 -17.84 -30.57 10.45
CA ARG A 396 -16.42 -30.63 10.03
C ARG A 396 -16.18 -30.33 8.54
N ARG A 397 -17.24 -30.15 7.75
CA ARG A 397 -17.18 -29.82 6.32
C ARG A 397 -18.05 -28.59 6.09
N MET A 398 -17.43 -27.43 5.91
CA MET A 398 -18.18 -26.17 5.89
C MET A 398 -17.75 -25.24 4.76
N ASN A 399 -18.75 -24.68 4.09
CA ASN A 399 -18.61 -23.54 3.20
C ASN A 399 -19.09 -22.26 3.91
N PHE A 400 -18.14 -21.42 4.32
CA PHE A 400 -18.42 -20.11 4.88
C PHE A 400 -18.65 -19.09 3.76
N GLN A 401 -19.58 -18.16 3.98
CA GLN A 401 -19.96 -17.12 3.01
C GLN A 401 -19.96 -15.75 3.68
N THR A 402 -19.36 -14.76 3.03
CA THR A 402 -19.26 -13.38 3.53
C THR A 402 -19.47 -12.40 2.38
N ASP A 403 -19.97 -11.20 2.67
CA ASP A 403 -20.01 -10.08 1.73
C ASP A 403 -18.76 -9.18 1.78
N SER A 404 -17.75 -9.56 2.58
CA SER A 404 -16.47 -8.88 2.64
C SER A 404 -15.44 -9.53 1.72
N ALA A 405 -15.25 -8.97 0.52
CA ALA A 405 -14.19 -9.39 -0.40
C ALA A 405 -12.77 -9.23 0.21
N GLN A 406 -12.61 -8.24 1.10
CA GLN A 406 -11.36 -8.06 1.83
C GLN A 406 -11.10 -9.21 2.80
N LEU A 407 -12.12 -9.70 3.51
CA LEU A 407 -12.00 -10.86 4.40
C LEU A 407 -11.60 -12.12 3.62
N VAL A 408 -12.23 -12.38 2.46
CA VAL A 408 -11.85 -13.51 1.59
C VAL A 408 -10.39 -13.43 1.17
N LYS A 409 -9.93 -12.24 0.73
CA LYS A 409 -8.52 -12.02 0.36
C LYS A 409 -7.60 -12.21 1.56
N MET A 410 -8.00 -11.75 2.75
CA MET A 410 -7.23 -11.83 3.98
C MET A 410 -6.96 -13.28 4.39
N VAL A 411 -8.00 -14.11 4.44
CA VAL A 411 -7.89 -15.54 4.77
C VAL A 411 -7.15 -16.32 3.69
N SER A 412 -7.26 -15.91 2.42
CA SER A 412 -6.54 -16.57 1.32
C SER A 412 -5.04 -16.27 1.33
N LYS A 413 -4.62 -15.09 1.79
CA LYS A 413 -3.22 -14.63 1.80
C LYS A 413 -2.86 -13.97 3.13
N PRO A 414 -2.85 -14.70 4.25
CA PRO A 414 -2.70 -14.13 5.60
C PRO A 414 -1.41 -13.32 5.79
N ALA A 415 -0.30 -13.73 5.14
CA ALA A 415 0.97 -13.02 5.19
C ALA A 415 0.93 -11.58 4.62
N GLU A 416 -0.07 -11.25 3.77
CA GLU A 416 -0.25 -9.88 3.28
C GLU A 416 -0.90 -8.95 4.33
N TRP A 417 -1.43 -9.50 5.44
CA TRP A 417 -2.27 -8.79 6.42
C TRP A 417 -1.76 -8.88 7.87
N PRO A 418 -0.51 -8.47 8.14
CA PRO A 418 0.09 -8.55 9.48
C PRO A 418 -0.68 -7.79 10.56
N ALA A 419 -1.51 -6.78 10.23
CA ALA A 419 -2.37 -6.10 11.19
C ALA A 419 -3.37 -7.04 11.90
N PHE A 420 -3.72 -8.18 11.28
CA PHE A 420 -4.68 -9.14 11.77
C PHE A 420 -4.03 -10.48 12.16
N ALA A 421 -2.70 -10.53 12.30
CA ALA A 421 -1.95 -11.77 12.48
C ALA A 421 -2.38 -12.62 13.70
N ILE A 422 -2.92 -11.99 14.75
CA ILE A 422 -3.45 -12.71 15.91
C ILE A 422 -4.71 -13.49 15.53
N LEU A 423 -5.73 -12.80 15.01
CA LEU A 423 -6.99 -13.41 14.61
C LEU A 423 -6.82 -14.38 13.43
N LEU A 424 -5.87 -14.13 12.52
CA LEU A 424 -5.60 -15.04 11.40
C LEU A 424 -4.99 -16.36 11.85
N GLU A 425 -4.24 -16.39 12.94
CA GLU A 425 -3.79 -17.66 13.50
C GLU A 425 -4.95 -18.44 14.13
N GLU A 426 -5.90 -17.78 14.80
CA GLU A 426 -7.12 -18.43 15.27
C GLU A 426 -7.92 -19.05 14.12
N VAL A 427 -7.99 -18.34 12.97
CA VAL A 427 -8.58 -18.90 11.74
C VAL A 427 -7.81 -20.13 11.28
N GLU A 428 -6.48 -20.08 11.18
CA GLU A 428 -5.68 -21.24 10.75
C GLU A 428 -5.75 -22.42 11.73
N HIS A 429 -5.80 -22.14 13.04
CA HIS A 429 -6.01 -23.15 14.07
C HIS A 429 -7.36 -23.84 13.88
N CYS A 430 -8.45 -23.07 13.77
CA CYS A 430 -9.78 -23.63 13.53
C CYS A 430 -9.83 -24.37 12.19
N ARG A 431 -9.20 -23.83 11.14
CA ARG A 431 -9.15 -24.42 9.80
C ARG A 431 -8.53 -25.81 9.81
N GLY A 432 -7.46 -26.03 10.60
CA GLY A 432 -6.84 -27.34 10.77
C GLY A 432 -7.75 -28.41 11.39
N MET A 433 -8.85 -28.01 12.02
CA MET A 433 -9.85 -28.91 12.61
C MET A 433 -11.00 -29.28 11.66
N PHE A 434 -11.09 -28.66 10.48
CA PHE A 434 -12.06 -29.00 9.45
C PHE A 434 -11.49 -30.02 8.46
N GLN A 435 -12.33 -30.97 8.03
CA GLN A 435 -12.01 -31.89 6.92
C GLN A 435 -12.13 -31.20 5.56
N ALA A 436 -13.04 -30.23 5.45
CA ALA A 436 -13.21 -29.38 4.28
C ALA A 436 -13.60 -27.98 4.73
N PHE A 437 -12.91 -26.96 4.20
CA PHE A 437 -13.14 -25.56 4.49
C PHE A 437 -13.08 -24.75 3.20
N SER A 438 -14.10 -23.92 2.96
CA SER A 438 -14.07 -22.86 1.95
C SER A 438 -14.64 -21.58 2.52
N LEU A 439 -14.16 -20.45 2.01
CA LEU A 439 -14.68 -19.12 2.31
C LEU A 439 -14.96 -18.39 1.00
N THR A 440 -16.23 -18.05 0.75
CA THR A 440 -16.70 -17.53 -0.54
C THR A 440 -17.30 -16.14 -0.39
N TYR A 441 -17.01 -15.26 -1.35
CA TYR A 441 -17.67 -13.97 -1.44
C TYR A 441 -19.10 -14.11 -1.99
N ILE A 442 -20.06 -13.44 -1.35
CA ILE A 442 -21.43 -13.28 -1.83
C ILE A 442 -21.85 -11.80 -1.84
N PRO A 443 -22.76 -11.37 -2.74
CA PRO A 443 -23.29 -10.02 -2.67
C PRO A 443 -24.04 -9.77 -1.35
N ARG A 444 -23.95 -8.56 -0.80
CA ARG A 444 -24.63 -8.15 0.46
C ARG A 444 -26.14 -8.44 0.46
N THR A 445 -26.79 -8.33 -0.69
CA THR A 445 -28.22 -8.66 -0.85
C THR A 445 -28.55 -10.13 -0.57
N LYS A 446 -27.55 -11.03 -0.64
CA LYS A 446 -27.67 -12.45 -0.29
C LYS A 446 -27.27 -12.77 1.16
N ASN A 447 -26.61 -11.84 1.87
CA ASN A 447 -26.12 -12.03 3.25
C ASN A 447 -27.06 -11.40 4.33
N THR A 448 -28.34 -11.22 4.01
CA THR A 448 -29.25 -10.42 4.86
C THR A 448 -29.53 -11.04 6.24
N ARG A 449 -29.43 -12.36 6.38
CA ARG A 449 -29.70 -13.07 7.65
C ARG A 449 -28.59 -12.81 8.67
N ALA A 450 -27.34 -13.02 8.28
CA ALA A 450 -26.18 -12.76 9.13
C ALA A 450 -26.07 -11.26 9.49
N ASP A 451 -26.28 -10.33 8.53
CA ASP A 451 -26.27 -8.88 8.79
C ASP A 451 -27.33 -8.46 9.82
N LYS A 452 -28.55 -9.01 9.74
CA LYS A 452 -29.59 -8.73 10.74
C LYS A 452 -29.23 -9.26 12.13
N LEU A 453 -28.67 -10.46 12.23
CA LEU A 453 -28.25 -11.05 13.51
C LEU A 453 -27.15 -10.19 14.14
N ALA A 454 -26.11 -9.85 13.38
CA ALA A 454 -25.01 -9.01 13.83
C ALA A 454 -25.49 -7.62 14.29
N ARG A 455 -26.32 -6.95 13.49
CA ARG A 455 -26.87 -5.63 13.84
C ARG A 455 -27.74 -5.66 15.09
N SER A 456 -28.56 -6.71 15.24
CA SER A 456 -29.40 -6.90 16.41
C SER A 456 -28.56 -7.05 17.68
N ALA A 457 -27.52 -7.89 17.65
CA ALA A 457 -26.62 -8.07 18.79
C ALA A 457 -25.88 -6.78 19.16
N ARG A 458 -25.38 -6.03 18.15
CA ARG A 458 -24.67 -4.76 18.37
C ARG A 458 -25.54 -3.74 19.10
N ALA A 459 -26.82 -3.68 18.76
CA ALA A 459 -27.76 -2.72 19.34
C ALA A 459 -28.10 -3.00 20.81
N GLN A 460 -27.79 -4.19 21.34
CA GLN A 460 -28.07 -4.54 22.72
C GLN A 460 -27.06 -3.88 23.68
N PRO A 461 -27.53 -3.28 24.79
CA PRO A 461 -26.65 -2.67 25.78
C PRO A 461 -25.90 -3.70 26.65
N HIS A 462 -26.43 -4.91 26.77
CA HIS A 462 -25.89 -6.01 27.56
C HIS A 462 -25.11 -7.02 26.70
N ASP A 463 -24.38 -7.94 27.35
CA ASP A 463 -23.68 -9.02 26.64
C ASP A 463 -24.71 -9.99 26.03
N VAL A 464 -24.53 -10.30 24.75
CA VAL A 464 -25.40 -11.21 23.99
C VAL A 464 -24.57 -12.43 23.57
N TYR A 465 -25.09 -13.61 23.86
CA TYR A 465 -24.59 -14.87 23.34
C TYR A 465 -25.77 -15.79 23.05
N TYR A 466 -26.10 -15.96 21.77
CA TYR A 466 -27.25 -16.75 21.32
C TYR A 466 -26.81 -17.70 20.23
N ILE A 467 -27.10 -19.00 20.40
CA ILE A 467 -26.95 -20.04 19.37
C ILE A 467 -28.18 -20.94 19.45
N ASN A 468 -28.99 -20.97 18.39
CA ASN A 468 -30.18 -21.83 18.32
C ASN A 468 -30.66 -22.04 16.87
N SER A 469 -31.64 -22.92 16.67
CA SER A 469 -32.34 -23.14 15.38
C SER A 469 -33.52 -22.19 15.17
N VAL A 470 -33.98 -21.51 16.23
CA VAL A 470 -35.05 -20.52 16.19
C VAL A 470 -34.44 -19.12 16.10
N PRO A 471 -35.09 -18.13 15.44
CA PRO A 471 -34.64 -16.75 15.50
C PRO A 471 -34.77 -16.16 16.92
N PRO A 472 -33.84 -15.31 17.37
CA PRO A 472 -34.04 -14.54 18.59
C PRO A 472 -35.27 -13.63 18.41
N ILE A 473 -36.24 -13.72 19.31
CA ILE A 473 -37.43 -12.86 19.30
C ILE A 473 -36.94 -11.41 19.41
N PRO A 474 -37.34 -10.48 18.52
CA PRO A 474 -37.08 -9.07 18.72
C PRO A 474 -37.80 -8.66 20.01
N LEU A 475 -37.05 -8.32 21.06
CA LEU A 475 -37.64 -7.62 22.20
C LEU A 475 -38.24 -6.31 21.67
N PRO A 476 -39.47 -5.95 22.08
CA PRO A 476 -40.17 -4.78 21.56
C PRO A 476 -39.29 -3.53 21.69
N GLY A 477 -39.21 -2.76 20.60
CA GLY A 477 -38.43 -1.52 20.56
C GLY A 477 -38.89 -0.51 21.62
N PRO A 478 -38.04 0.48 21.94
CA PRO A 478 -38.39 1.51 22.92
C PRO A 478 -39.56 2.35 22.38
N VAL A 479 -40.48 2.67 23.29
CA VAL A 479 -41.58 3.66 23.12
C VAL A 479 -41.00 5.05 22.90
#